data_AF-A0A972QZQ1-F1
#
_entry.id   AF-A0A972QZQ1-F1
#
_cell.length_a   1.000
_cell.length_b   1.000
_cell.length_c   1.000
_cell.angle_alpha   90.00
_cell.angle_beta   90.00
_cell.angle_gamma   90.00
#
_symmetry.space_group_name_H-M   'P 1'
#
loop_
_entity.id
_entity.type
_entity.pdbx_description
1 polymer ?
#
loop_
_entity_poly.entity_id
_entity_poly.type
_entity_poly.pdbx_seq_one_letter_code
_entity_poly.pdbx_strand_id
1 'polypeptide(L)'
;MAPLQKRAWIGLGIGLISGLGILLVVLIKGATNFNDDTAMRLMIDGFWVGGLALYGLSIGVTRRKRGKKEILRDERDEAIMARAGQVQILAIIVSLVIWAIALTEVYWDDGQIPIVFPYLMFIFTLVVNIIAQALGILLGYWRASLDG
;
A
#
# COMPACT_ATOMS: atom_id res chain seq x y z
N MET A 1 -2.56 1.22 -23.18
CA MET A 1 -2.67 1.47 -21.72
C MET A 1 -2.15 2.86 -21.41
N ALA A 2 -2.90 3.65 -20.65
CA ALA A 2 -2.47 4.98 -20.24
C ALA A 2 -1.22 4.90 -19.32
N PRO A 3 -0.33 5.91 -19.33
CA PRO A 3 0.85 5.92 -18.45
C PRO A 3 0.49 5.78 -16.97
N LEU A 4 -0.64 6.37 -16.54
CA LEU A 4 -1.15 6.27 -15.19
C LEU A 4 -1.61 4.84 -14.85
N GLN A 5 -2.30 4.16 -15.78
CA GLN A 5 -2.69 2.76 -15.65
C GLN A 5 -1.47 1.82 -15.52
N LYS A 6 -0.41 2.05 -16.30
CA LYS A 6 0.85 1.27 -16.20
C LYS A 6 1.50 1.44 -14.82
N ARG A 7 1.51 2.67 -14.29
CA ARG A 7 2.03 2.95 -12.94
C ARG A 7 1.22 2.28 -11.85
N ALA A 8 -0.10 2.26 -11.99
CA ALA A 8 -0.99 1.58 -11.05
C ALA A 8 -0.68 0.08 -10.98
N TRP A 9 -0.46 -0.59 -12.11
CA TRP A 9 -0.02 -2.00 -12.12
C TRP A 9 1.33 -2.22 -11.40
N ILE A 10 2.30 -1.33 -11.60
CA ILE A 10 3.59 -1.40 -10.91
C ILE A 10 3.40 -1.22 -9.40
N GLY A 11 2.62 -0.22 -8.99
CA GLY A 11 2.30 0.02 -7.58
C GLY A 11 1.61 -1.16 -6.93
N LEU A 12 0.62 -1.76 -7.63
CA LEU A 12 -0.07 -2.96 -7.15
C LEU A 12 0.90 -4.13 -6.95
N GLY A 13 1.77 -4.40 -7.93
CA GLY A 13 2.78 -5.45 -7.82
C GLY A 13 3.73 -5.25 -6.63
N ILE A 14 4.24 -4.02 -6.46
CA ILE A 14 5.11 -3.68 -5.33
C ILE A 14 4.39 -3.88 -3.99
N GLY A 15 3.17 -3.34 -3.86
CA GLY A 15 2.37 -3.46 -2.64
C GLY A 15 2.07 -4.92 -2.29
N LEU A 16 1.68 -5.74 -3.27
CA LEU A 16 1.41 -7.16 -3.06
C LEU A 16 2.67 -7.94 -2.68
N ILE A 17 3.80 -7.71 -3.36
CA ILE A 17 5.06 -8.41 -3.03
C ILE A 17 5.53 -8.04 -1.63
N SER A 18 5.53 -6.75 -1.27
CA SER A 18 5.90 -6.29 0.07
C SER A 18 4.96 -6.84 1.13
N GLY A 19 3.64 -6.73 0.92
CA GLY A 19 2.63 -7.20 1.88
C GLY A 19 2.67 -8.71 2.10
N LEU A 20 2.71 -9.49 1.02
CA LEU A 20 2.80 -10.96 1.11
C LEU A 20 4.15 -11.40 1.69
N GLY A 21 5.25 -10.73 1.35
CA GLY A 21 6.56 -11.00 1.93
C GLY A 21 6.57 -10.82 3.45
N ILE A 22 6.03 -9.71 3.94
CA ILE A 22 5.88 -9.45 5.38
C ILE A 22 4.99 -10.50 6.04
N LEU A 23 3.83 -10.79 5.43
CA LEU A 23 2.91 -11.80 5.95
C LEU A 23 3.59 -13.17 6.08
N LEU A 24 4.33 -13.59 5.06
CA LEU A 24 5.06 -14.86 5.08
C LEU A 24 6.13 -14.89 6.18
N VAL A 25 6.89 -13.80 6.36
CA VAL A 25 7.87 -13.70 7.45
C VAL A 25 7.21 -13.87 8.81
N VAL A 26 6.09 -13.19 9.05
CA VAL A 26 5.34 -13.28 10.32
C VAL A 26 4.76 -14.68 10.53
N LEU A 27 4.22 -15.32 9.50
CA LEU A 27 3.65 -16.68 9.59
C LEU A 27 4.72 -17.75 9.85
N ILE A 28 5.89 -17.64 9.21
CA ILE A 28 6.98 -18.63 9.35
C ILE A 28 7.69 -18.48 10.68
N LYS A 29 8.00 -17.25 11.09
CA LYS A 29 8.79 -16.99 12.31
C LYS A 29 7.94 -16.81 13.56
N GLY A 30 6.64 -16.54 13.41
CA GLY A 30 5.73 -16.24 14.52
C GLY A 30 5.86 -14.79 14.99
N ALA A 31 4.72 -14.11 15.19
CA ALA A 31 4.69 -12.70 15.61
C ALA A 31 5.36 -12.46 16.97
N THR A 32 5.35 -13.47 17.86
CA THR A 32 5.92 -13.38 19.21
C THR A 32 7.45 -13.29 19.22
N ASN A 33 8.11 -13.82 18.18
CA ASN A 33 9.58 -13.84 18.09
C ASN A 33 10.17 -12.50 17.61
N PHE A 34 9.34 -11.50 17.33
CA PHE A 34 9.77 -10.22 16.78
C PHE A 34 10.79 -9.47 17.65
N ASN A 35 10.73 -9.63 18.98
CA ASN A 35 11.65 -8.97 19.91
C ASN A 35 13.03 -9.63 19.97
N ASP A 36 13.12 -10.92 19.70
CA ASP A 36 14.36 -11.68 19.85
C ASP A 36 15.05 -11.93 18.51
N ASP A 37 14.28 -12.01 17.42
CA ASP A 37 14.79 -12.33 16.09
C ASP A 37 15.13 -11.06 15.29
N THR A 38 16.39 -10.65 15.37
CA THR A 38 16.92 -9.53 14.57
C THR A 38 16.75 -9.75 13.07
N ALA A 39 16.89 -10.99 12.59
CA ALA A 39 16.73 -11.29 11.17
C ALA A 39 15.28 -11.10 10.72
N MET A 40 14.30 -11.47 11.54
CA MET A 40 12.88 -11.19 11.29
C MET A 40 12.63 -9.69 11.07
N ARG A 41 13.14 -8.86 11.99
CA ARG A 41 12.98 -7.41 11.92
C ARG A 41 13.60 -6.85 10.63
N LEU A 42 14.84 -7.23 10.33
CA LEU A 42 15.52 -6.78 9.12
C LEU A 42 14.82 -7.23 7.83
N MET A 43 14.22 -8.42 7.81
CA MET A 43 13.42 -8.87 6.66
C MET A 43 12.16 -8.03 6.48
N ILE A 44 11.42 -7.80 7.57
CA ILE A 44 10.23 -6.93 7.56
C ILE A 44 10.62 -5.52 7.07
N ASP A 45 11.71 -4.98 7.62
CA ASP A 45 12.26 -3.67 7.26
C ASP A 45 12.66 -3.59 5.79
N GLY A 46 13.35 -4.62 5.30
CA GLY A 46 13.71 -4.74 3.90
C GLY A 46 12.47 -4.72 2.98
N PHE A 47 11.39 -5.41 3.34
CA PHE A 47 10.18 -5.45 2.53
C PHE A 47 9.44 -4.11 2.47
N TRP A 48 9.27 -3.42 3.61
CA TRP A 48 8.50 -2.16 3.61
C TRP A 48 9.35 -0.98 3.12
N VAL A 49 10.62 -0.86 3.55
CA VAL A 49 11.53 0.19 3.06
C VAL A 49 11.84 -0.02 1.59
N GLY A 50 12.17 -1.25 1.19
CA GLY A 50 12.41 -1.61 -0.20
C GLY A 50 11.19 -1.38 -1.08
N GLY A 51 10.00 -1.76 -0.60
CA GLY A 51 8.73 -1.48 -1.27
C GLY A 51 8.49 0.01 -1.49
N LEU A 52 8.65 0.83 -0.46
CA LEU A 52 8.53 2.29 -0.56
C LEU A 52 9.55 2.89 -1.52
N ALA A 53 10.81 2.45 -1.45
CA ALA A 53 11.87 2.92 -2.33
C ALA A 53 11.57 2.59 -3.79
N LEU A 54 11.19 1.34 -4.08
CA LEU A 54 10.78 0.92 -5.43
C LEU A 54 9.56 1.70 -5.94
N TYR A 55 8.57 1.92 -5.06
CA TYR A 55 7.40 2.72 -5.41
C TYR A 55 7.80 4.17 -5.73
N GLY A 56 8.60 4.82 -4.89
CA GLY A 56 9.10 6.17 -5.12
C GLY A 56 9.92 6.30 -6.40
N LEU A 57 10.82 5.34 -6.67
CA LEU A 57 11.58 5.26 -7.92
C LEU A 57 10.66 5.14 -9.14
N SER A 58 9.59 4.34 -9.05
CA SER A 58 8.61 4.21 -10.13
C SER A 58 7.95 5.56 -10.47
N ILE A 59 7.69 6.41 -9.46
CA ILE A 59 7.16 7.77 -9.66
C ILE A 59 8.20 8.66 -10.34
N GLY A 60 9.45 8.64 -9.88
CA GLY A 60 10.53 9.47 -10.43
C GLY A 60 10.83 9.17 -11.91
N VAL A 61 10.93 7.88 -12.25
CA VAL A 61 11.19 7.43 -13.64
C VAL A 61 10.04 7.80 -14.58
N THR A 62 8.80 7.73 -14.09
CA THR A 62 7.62 8.00 -14.94
C THR A 62 7.28 9.48 -15.06
N ARG A 63 7.76 10.36 -14.16
CA ARG A 63 7.66 11.82 -14.29
C ARG A 63 8.67 12.44 -15.27
N ARG A 64 9.87 11.87 -15.41
CA ARG A 64 11.01 12.46 -16.16
C ARG A 64 10.83 12.63 -17.68
N LYS A 65 9.78 12.10 -18.31
CA LYS A 65 9.58 12.17 -19.78
C LYS A 65 8.57 13.23 -20.26
N ARG A 66 8.12 14.15 -19.41
CA ARG A 66 7.06 15.13 -19.76
C ARG A 66 7.59 16.49 -20.25
N GLY A 67 8.35 16.46 -21.34
CA GLY A 67 8.81 17.70 -22.00
C GLY A 67 7.93 18.21 -23.15
N LYS A 68 6.98 17.44 -23.72
CA LYS A 68 6.24 17.84 -24.95
C LYS A 68 4.83 17.24 -25.14
N LYS A 69 4.14 16.77 -24.08
CA LYS A 69 2.80 16.15 -24.18
C LYS A 69 1.84 16.64 -23.09
N GLU A 70 1.88 17.94 -22.81
CA GLU A 70 1.08 18.59 -21.75
C GLU A 70 -0.42 18.65 -22.02
N ILE A 71 -0.88 18.42 -23.25
CA ILE A 71 -2.29 18.59 -23.63
C ILE A 71 -3.17 17.36 -23.30
N LEU A 72 -2.58 16.21 -22.93
CA LEU A 72 -3.30 14.96 -22.60
C LEU A 72 -3.18 14.58 -21.11
N ARG A 73 -3.02 15.55 -20.20
CA ARG A 73 -3.56 15.38 -18.84
C ARG A 73 -5.03 15.74 -18.94
N ASP A 74 -5.76 14.86 -19.62
CA ASP A 74 -7.18 14.95 -19.94
C ASP A 74 -7.95 15.02 -18.62
N GLU A 75 -9.00 15.84 -18.51
CA GLU A 75 -9.79 16.05 -17.29
C GLU A 75 -10.21 14.72 -16.63
N ARG A 76 -10.35 13.69 -17.47
CA ARG A 76 -10.56 12.29 -17.10
C ARG A 76 -9.50 11.71 -16.16
N ASP A 77 -8.20 11.90 -16.43
CA ASP A 77 -7.12 11.38 -15.58
C ASP A 77 -7.14 12.05 -14.20
N GLU A 78 -7.53 13.32 -14.15
CA GLU A 78 -7.67 14.09 -12.90
C GLU A 78 -8.86 13.61 -12.07
N ALA A 79 -10.01 13.39 -12.70
CA ALA A 79 -11.19 12.80 -12.06
C ALA A 79 -10.89 11.39 -11.52
N ILE A 80 -10.17 10.55 -12.28
CA ILE A 80 -9.76 9.21 -11.83
C ILE A 80 -8.81 9.31 -10.63
N MET A 81 -7.83 10.22 -10.67
CA MET A 81 -6.88 10.42 -9.57
C MET A 81 -7.56 10.92 -8.29
N ALA A 82 -8.50 11.86 -8.40
CA ALA A 82 -9.25 12.38 -7.26
C ALA A 82 -10.07 11.26 -6.59
N ARG A 83 -10.77 10.45 -7.38
CA ARG A 83 -11.54 9.32 -6.88
C ARG A 83 -10.64 8.22 -6.29
N ALA A 84 -9.52 7.92 -6.92
CA ALA A 84 -8.55 6.96 -6.38
C ALA A 84 -8.03 7.41 -5.01
N GLY A 85 -7.75 8.70 -4.83
CA GLY A 85 -7.35 9.27 -3.54
C GLY A 85 -8.41 9.12 -2.44
N GLN A 86 -9.70 9.28 -2.77
CA GLN A 86 -10.79 9.03 -1.83
C GLN A 86 -10.85 7.55 -1.40
N VAL A 87 -10.73 6.63 -2.36
CA VAL A 87 -10.67 5.18 -2.07
C VAL A 87 -9.46 4.83 -1.21
N GLN A 88 -8.30 5.42 -1.51
CA GLN A 88 -7.07 5.24 -0.75
C GLN A 88 -7.24 5.66 0.71
N ILE A 89 -7.76 6.87 0.96
CA ILE A 89 -7.98 7.37 2.32
C ILE A 89 -8.99 6.50 3.06
N LEU A 90 -10.10 6.12 2.42
CA LEU A 90 -11.10 5.25 3.03
C LEU A 90 -10.51 3.88 3.41
N ALA A 91 -9.71 3.28 2.53
CA ALA A 91 -9.05 2.00 2.80
C ALA A 91 -8.10 2.08 4.00
N ILE A 92 -7.35 3.18 4.13
CA ILE A 92 -6.45 3.41 5.27
C ILE A 92 -7.27 3.55 6.57
N ILE A 93 -8.31 4.38 6.57
CA ILE A 93 -9.16 4.60 7.76
C ILE A 93 -9.82 3.29 8.20
N VAL A 94 -10.43 2.56 7.26
CA VAL A 94 -11.06 1.26 7.56
C VAL A 94 -10.03 0.26 8.12
N SER A 95 -8.83 0.22 7.54
CA SER A 95 -7.75 -0.64 8.05
C SER A 95 -7.35 -0.28 9.47
N LEU A 96 -7.18 1.01 9.77
CA LEU A 96 -6.86 1.48 11.12
C LEU A 96 -7.97 1.16 12.12
N VAL A 97 -9.23 1.32 11.74
CA VAL A 97 -10.38 0.94 12.58
C VAL A 97 -10.36 -0.55 12.89
N ILE A 98 -10.13 -1.40 11.87
CA ILE A 98 -10.02 -2.85 12.07
C ILE A 98 -8.87 -3.19 13.01
N TRP A 99 -7.68 -2.61 12.81
CA TRP A 99 -6.54 -2.83 13.70
C TRP A 99 -6.80 -2.38 15.14
N ALA A 100 -7.41 -1.20 15.31
CA ALA A 100 -7.75 -0.68 16.63
C ALA A 100 -8.71 -1.62 17.37
N ILE A 101 -9.81 -2.02 16.72
CA ILE A 101 -10.79 -2.93 17.31
C ILE A 101 -10.12 -4.29 17.61
N ALA A 102 -9.46 -4.90 16.62
CA ALA A 102 -8.89 -6.23 16.77
C ALA A 102 -7.83 -6.30 17.87
N LEU A 103 -6.92 -5.31 17.95
CA LEU A 103 -5.88 -5.31 18.98
C LEU A 103 -6.45 -5.02 20.36
N THR A 104 -7.44 -4.12 20.47
CA THR A 104 -8.10 -3.85 21.74
C THR A 104 -8.86 -5.07 22.25
N GLU A 105 -9.62 -5.76 21.40
CA GLU A 105 -10.36 -6.97 21.80
C GLU A 105 -9.45 -8.14 22.18
N VAL A 106 -8.38 -8.37 21.41
CA VAL A 106 -7.47 -9.50 21.66
C VAL A 106 -6.62 -9.30 22.92
N TYR A 107 -6.18 -8.06 23.20
CA TYR A 107 -5.28 -7.74 24.31
C TYR A 107 -5.96 -6.99 25.45
N TRP A 108 -7.30 -7.02 25.51
CA TRP A 108 -8.06 -6.30 26.54
C TRP A 108 -7.64 -6.73 27.95
N ASP A 109 -7.62 -8.04 28.18
CA ASP A 109 -7.31 -8.64 29.49
C ASP A 109 -5.82 -8.48 29.85
N ASP A 110 -4.94 -8.43 28.85
CA ASP A 110 -3.50 -8.26 29.06
C ASP A 110 -3.13 -6.83 29.47
N GLY A 111 -4.01 -5.85 29.19
CA GLY A 111 -3.80 -4.43 29.51
C GLY A 111 -2.65 -3.76 28.73
N GLN A 112 -2.00 -4.48 27.81
CA GLN A 112 -0.89 -4.00 26.99
C GLN A 112 -0.88 -4.67 25.62
N ILE A 113 -0.59 -3.90 24.59
CA ILE A 113 -0.44 -4.42 23.22
C ILE A 113 1.06 -4.63 22.93
N PRO A 114 1.50 -5.83 22.51
CA PRO A 114 2.89 -6.07 22.15
C PRO A 114 3.37 -5.14 21.02
N ILE A 115 4.59 -4.61 21.16
CA ILE A 115 5.15 -3.57 20.26
C ILE A 115 5.19 -3.95 18.78
N VAL A 116 5.25 -5.25 18.48
CA VAL A 116 5.21 -5.77 17.11
C VAL A 116 3.92 -5.38 16.39
N PHE A 117 2.78 -5.33 17.07
CA PHE A 117 1.50 -5.10 16.39
C PHE A 117 1.28 -3.65 15.98
N PRO A 118 1.56 -2.62 16.79
CA PRO A 118 1.56 -1.23 16.31
C PRO A 118 2.54 -1.02 15.15
N TYR A 119 3.69 -1.69 15.19
CA TYR A 119 4.68 -1.63 14.10
C TYR A 119 4.13 -2.25 12.81
N LEU A 120 3.56 -3.46 12.89
CA LEU A 120 2.92 -4.12 11.76
C LEU A 120 1.69 -3.35 11.25
N MET A 121 0.91 -2.73 12.14
CA MET A 121 -0.22 -1.87 11.77
C MET A 121 0.26 -0.69 10.91
N PHE A 122 1.32 0.00 11.34
CA PHE A 122 1.89 1.09 10.56
C PHE A 122 2.32 0.59 9.16
N ILE A 123 3.09 -0.49 9.10
CA ILE A 123 3.55 -1.05 7.83
C ILE A 123 2.38 -1.51 6.95
N PHE A 124 1.39 -2.15 7.55
CA PHE A 124 0.17 -2.58 6.87
C PHE A 124 -0.56 -1.39 6.22
N THR A 125 -0.69 -0.27 6.93
CA THR A 125 -1.34 0.91 6.35
C THR A 125 -0.56 1.51 5.18
N LEU A 126 0.77 1.44 5.19
CA LEU A 126 1.60 1.84 4.05
C LEU A 126 1.38 0.93 2.83
N VAL A 127 1.29 -0.38 3.06
CA VAL A 127 1.02 -1.34 1.98
C VAL A 127 -0.40 -1.14 1.42
N VAL A 128 -1.40 -1.00 2.31
CA VAL A 128 -2.79 -0.70 1.92
C VAL A 128 -2.87 0.59 1.13
N ASN A 129 -2.15 1.63 1.53
CA ASN A 129 -2.08 2.90 0.82
C ASN A 129 -1.66 2.69 -0.65
N ILE A 130 -0.54 2.00 -0.89
CA ILE A 130 -0.02 1.74 -2.24
C ILE A 130 -1.03 0.92 -3.06
N ILE A 131 -1.59 -0.15 -2.48
CA ILE A 131 -2.52 -1.05 -3.15
C ILE A 131 -3.84 -0.33 -3.47
N ALA A 132 -4.42 0.38 -2.51
CA ALA A 132 -5.70 1.07 -2.66
C ALA A 132 -5.61 2.18 -3.71
N GLN A 133 -4.52 2.95 -3.74
CA GLN A 133 -4.30 3.95 -4.78
C GLN A 133 -4.18 3.31 -6.16
N ALA A 134 -3.44 2.20 -6.27
CA ALA A 134 -3.32 1.47 -7.53
C ALA A 134 -4.66 0.90 -8.00
N LEU A 135 -5.41 0.23 -7.12
CA LEU A 135 -6.73 -0.32 -7.43
C LEU A 135 -7.73 0.78 -7.80
N GLY A 136 -7.75 1.90 -7.08
CA GLY A 136 -8.62 3.03 -7.39
C GLY A 136 -8.38 3.57 -8.81
N ILE A 137 -7.12 3.68 -9.23
CA ILE A 137 -6.78 4.08 -10.60
C ILE A 137 -7.22 3.02 -11.62
N LEU A 138 -6.93 1.73 -11.39
CA LEU A 138 -7.27 0.66 -12.32
C LEU A 138 -8.79 0.52 -12.50
N LEU A 139 -9.55 0.58 -11.41
CA LEU A 139 -11.02 0.55 -11.43
C LEU A 139 -11.59 1.78 -12.13
N GLY A 140 -10.98 2.95 -11.95
CA GLY A 140 -11.36 4.17 -12.66
C GLY A 140 -11.23 4.03 -14.17
N TYR A 141 -10.13 3.45 -14.65
CA TYR A 141 -9.94 3.17 -16.09
C TYR A 141 -10.88 2.09 -16.60
N TRP A 142 -11.10 1.02 -15.84
CA TRP A 142 -12.03 -0.06 -16.22
C TRP A 142 -13.46 0.45 -16.38
N ARG A 143 -13.96 1.21 -15.39
CA ARG A 143 -15.30 1.80 -15.46
C ARG A 143 -15.45 2.73 -16.66
N ALA A 144 -14.47 3.59 -16.89
CA ALA A 144 -14.50 4.51 -18.02
C ALA A 144 -14.28 3.83 -19.38
N SER A 145 -13.99 2.53 -19.43
CA SER A 145 -14.02 1.71 -20.65
C SER A 145 -15.36 1.00 -20.88
N LEU A 146 -16.22 0.94 -19.87
CA LEU A 146 -17.59 0.42 -19.97
C LEU A 146 -18.60 1.52 -20.36
N ASP A 147 -18.32 2.77 -19.96
CA ASP A 147 -19.20 3.92 -20.16
C ASP A 147 -19.04 4.60 -21.55
N GLY A 148 -18.18 4.08 -22.44
CA GLY A 148 -17.90 4.65 -23.77
C GLY A 148 -18.03 3.62 -24.88
#